data_AF-A0A7S4IJJ6-F1
#
_entry.id   AF-A0A7S4IJJ6-F1
#
_cell.length_a   1.000
_cell.length_b   1.000
_cell.length_c   1.000
_cell.angle_alpha   90.00
_cell.angle_beta   90.00
_cell.angle_gamma   90.00
#
_symmetry.space_group_name_H-M   'P 1'
#
loop_
_entity.id
_entity.type
_entity.pdbx_description
1 polymer ?
#
loop_
_entity_poly.entity_id
_entity_poly.type
_entity_poly.pdbx_seq_one_letter_code
_entity_poly.pdbx_strand_id
1 'polypeptide(L)'
;RRHHALCCVDALIASPPGPGRTVSKCAGTAAAALSAALDEALSDAEFALGKVLPPLPASSSRDRGGGTPPSPPLEVAHDYASGRLLAVARTISVLSACAVSLDDDGTVASSLLRSSARLYSSLARLVQSRAGSLAPRTLATSVPFRALLREMSNRAIPRTASLLLSVQEKS
;
A
#
# COMPACT_ATOMS: atom_id res chain seq x y z
N ARG A 1 8.48 -1.38 -19.37
CA ARG A 1 8.06 -2.47 -18.46
C ARG A 1 6.91 -2.08 -17.51
N ARG A 2 6.83 -0.85 -16.96
CA ARG A 2 5.73 -0.41 -16.07
C ARG A 2 4.35 -0.24 -16.74
N HIS A 3 4.28 0.08 -18.04
CA HIS A 3 3.01 0.19 -18.77
C HIS A 3 2.31 -1.17 -19.00
N HIS A 4 3.06 -2.27 -19.05
CA HIS A 4 2.49 -3.58 -19.35
C HIS A 4 1.66 -4.13 -18.18
N ALA A 5 2.07 -3.85 -16.93
CA ALA A 5 1.38 -4.33 -15.74
C ALA A 5 0.00 -3.67 -15.55
N LEU A 6 -0.14 -2.37 -15.87
CA LEU A 6 -1.42 -1.66 -15.79
C LEU A 6 -2.41 -2.13 -16.86
N CYS A 7 -1.94 -2.36 -18.10
CA CYS A 7 -2.79 -2.92 -19.16
C CYS A 7 -3.29 -4.34 -18.84
N CYS A 8 -2.50 -5.16 -18.14
CA CYS A 8 -2.94 -6.48 -17.69
C CYS A 8 -4.02 -6.40 -16.60
N VAL A 9 -3.99 -5.38 -15.74
CA VAL A 9 -4.99 -5.17 -14.69
C VAL A 9 -6.33 -4.71 -15.31
N ASP A 10 -6.30 -3.78 -16.26
CA ASP A 10 -7.52 -3.35 -16.96
C ASP A 10 -8.12 -4.48 -17.80
N ALA A 11 -7.29 -5.32 -18.42
CA ALA A 11 -7.75 -6.51 -19.15
C ALA A 11 -8.38 -7.58 -18.23
N LEU A 12 -7.88 -7.70 -16.98
CA LEU A 12 -8.46 -8.57 -15.95
C LEU A 12 -9.82 -8.06 -15.46
N ILE A 13 -10.02 -6.75 -15.43
CA ILE A 13 -11.28 -6.11 -15.01
C ILE A 13 -12.33 -6.11 -16.14
N ALA A 14 -11.90 -6.03 -17.40
CA ALA A 14 -12.78 -5.88 -18.56
C ALA A 14 -13.28 -7.20 -19.18
N SER A 15 -12.77 -8.37 -18.76
CA SER A 15 -13.16 -9.64 -19.38
C SER A 15 -14.51 -10.14 -18.83
N PRO A 16 -15.55 -10.31 -19.67
CA PRO A 16 -16.82 -10.88 -19.24
C PRO A 16 -16.65 -12.36 -18.83
N PRO A 17 -17.50 -12.89 -17.93
CA PRO A 17 -17.44 -14.29 -17.51
C PRO A 17 -17.90 -15.21 -18.64
N GLY A 18 -16.96 -15.63 -19.49
CA GLY A 18 -17.10 -16.71 -20.46
C GLY A 18 -16.61 -18.05 -19.89
N PRO A 19 -17.02 -19.19 -20.48
CA PRO A 19 -16.87 -20.49 -19.84
C PRO A 19 -15.41 -20.97 -19.80
N GLY A 20 -14.87 -21.06 -18.57
CA GLY A 20 -14.24 -22.30 -18.08
C GLY A 20 -12.71 -22.46 -18.26
N ARG A 21 -12.00 -22.35 -17.14
CA ARG A 21 -10.64 -22.89 -16.83
C ARG A 21 -9.37 -22.23 -17.37
N THR A 22 -9.28 -21.74 -18.61
CA THR A 22 -8.02 -21.13 -19.09
C THR A 22 -7.81 -19.69 -18.60
N VAL A 23 -8.89 -18.91 -18.54
CA VAL A 23 -8.87 -17.53 -18.00
C VAL A 23 -8.50 -17.51 -16.51
N SER A 24 -8.96 -18.50 -15.75
CA SER A 24 -8.65 -18.67 -14.32
C SER A 24 -7.14 -18.89 -14.06
N LYS A 25 -6.44 -19.69 -14.87
CA LYS A 25 -4.99 -19.91 -14.70
C LYS A 25 -4.14 -18.68 -14.99
N CYS A 26 -4.47 -17.92 -16.04
CA CYS A 26 -3.80 -16.66 -16.36
C CYS A 26 -4.08 -15.60 -15.29
N ALA A 27 -5.31 -15.54 -14.79
CA ALA A 27 -5.70 -14.64 -13.72
C ALA A 27 -4.99 -14.95 -12.39
N GLY A 28 -4.89 -16.23 -12.02
CA GLY A 28 -4.13 -16.67 -10.84
C GLY A 28 -2.63 -16.38 -10.94
N THR A 29 -2.04 -16.58 -12.12
CA THR A 29 -0.61 -16.26 -12.37
C THR A 29 -0.34 -14.75 -12.31
N ALA A 30 -1.24 -13.94 -12.89
CA ALA A 30 -1.15 -12.49 -12.81
C ALA A 30 -1.34 -11.99 -11.36
N ALA A 31 -2.29 -12.57 -10.61
CA ALA A 31 -2.49 -12.28 -9.20
C ALA A 31 -1.25 -12.62 -8.37
N ALA A 32 -0.63 -13.79 -8.60
CA ALA A 32 0.61 -14.19 -7.93
C ALA A 32 1.77 -13.24 -8.26
N ALA A 33 1.94 -12.84 -9.52
CA ALA A 33 2.96 -11.88 -9.93
C ALA A 33 2.73 -10.50 -9.31
N LEU A 34 1.47 -10.06 -9.21
CA LEU A 34 1.13 -8.80 -8.56
C LEU A 34 1.33 -8.86 -7.04
N SER A 35 1.02 -9.99 -6.39
CA SER A 35 1.34 -10.23 -4.98
C SER A 35 2.85 -10.17 -4.71
N ALA A 36 3.67 -10.79 -5.57
CA ALA A 36 5.13 -10.70 -5.45
C ALA A 36 5.62 -9.24 -5.61
N ALA A 37 5.08 -8.51 -6.59
CA ALA A 37 5.42 -7.10 -6.79
C ALA A 37 4.95 -6.21 -5.62
N LEU A 38 3.82 -6.53 -4.99
CA LEU A 38 3.35 -5.87 -3.77
C LEU A 38 4.33 -6.10 -2.62
N ASP A 39 4.78 -7.33 -2.43
CA ASP A 39 5.72 -7.68 -1.36
C ASP A 39 7.09 -7.02 -1.53
N GLU A 40 7.59 -6.91 -2.76
CA GLU A 40 8.81 -6.16 -3.07
C GLU A 40 8.62 -4.66 -2.80
N ALA A 41 7.52 -4.07 -3.29
CA ALA A 41 7.24 -2.65 -3.09
C ALA A 41 7.03 -2.28 -1.61
N LEU A 42 6.42 -3.17 -0.82
CA LEU A 42 6.31 -3.03 0.62
C LEU A 42 7.68 -3.14 1.28
N SER A 43 8.50 -4.12 0.91
CA SER A 43 9.85 -4.28 1.47
C SER A 43 10.72 -3.05 1.22
N ASP A 44 10.64 -2.45 0.04
CA ASP A 44 11.33 -1.19 -0.28
C ASP A 44 10.83 -0.02 0.57
N ALA A 45 9.51 0.10 0.75
CA ALA A 45 8.93 1.15 1.57
C ALA A 45 9.30 0.98 3.05
N GLU A 46 9.29 -0.26 3.54
CA GLU A 46 9.70 -0.63 4.90
C GLU A 46 11.18 -0.34 5.14
N PHE A 47 12.03 -0.61 4.15
CA PHE A 47 13.45 -0.25 4.19
C PHE A 47 13.64 1.26 4.27
N ALA A 48 12.95 2.02 3.40
CA ALA A 48 13.00 3.49 3.45
C ALA A 48 12.53 4.03 4.81
N LEU A 49 11.44 3.48 5.35
CA LEU A 49 10.92 3.86 6.67
C LEU A 49 11.81 3.44 7.84
N GLY A 50 12.53 2.32 7.72
CA GLY A 50 13.37 1.80 8.81
C GLY A 50 14.79 2.34 8.82
N LYS A 51 15.36 2.64 7.65
CA LYS A 51 16.78 3.01 7.49
C LYS A 51 16.99 4.48 7.11
N VAL A 52 16.07 5.06 6.36
CA VAL A 52 16.21 6.44 5.83
C VAL A 52 15.42 7.44 6.66
N LEU A 53 14.27 7.02 7.19
CA LEU A 53 13.40 7.82 8.04
C LEU A 53 13.37 7.25 9.47
N PRO A 54 14.51 7.25 10.20
CA PRO A 54 14.57 6.60 11.49
C PRO A 54 13.47 7.15 12.42
N PRO A 55 12.82 6.28 13.20
CA PRO A 55 11.89 6.74 14.22
C PRO A 55 12.65 7.68 15.15
N LEU A 56 12.11 8.89 15.37
CA LEU A 56 12.72 9.81 16.33
C LEU A 56 12.89 9.05 17.66
N PRO A 57 14.08 9.06 18.27
CA PRO A 57 14.27 8.42 19.57
C PRO A 57 13.30 9.05 20.56
N ALA A 58 12.54 8.21 21.27
CA ALA A 58 11.56 8.62 22.26
C ALA A 58 12.16 9.33 23.50
N SER A 59 13.45 9.67 23.50
CA SER A 59 14.19 10.16 24.68
C SER A 59 15.17 11.31 24.45
N SER A 60 15.13 12.03 23.33
CA SER A 60 15.87 13.31 23.23
C SER A 60 14.93 14.49 23.46
N SER A 61 14.61 14.73 24.73
CA SER A 61 14.09 16.00 25.22
C SER A 61 15.16 17.10 25.13
N ARG A 62 15.48 17.56 23.92
CA ARG A 62 16.30 18.77 23.74
C ARG A 62 15.66 19.67 22.68
N ASP A 63 15.20 20.81 23.17
CA ASP A 63 14.71 22.00 22.48
C ASP A 63 13.42 21.88 21.65
N ARG A 64 12.28 21.96 22.36
CA ARG A 64 11.07 22.60 21.82
C ARG A 64 11.36 24.09 21.59
N GLY A 65 11.91 24.44 20.43
CA GLY A 65 12.20 25.84 20.12
C GLY A 65 12.96 26.05 18.83
N GLY A 66 12.41 25.59 17.70
CA GLY A 66 13.02 25.88 16.40
C GLY A 66 12.53 24.92 15.33
N GLY A 67 11.43 25.29 14.68
CA GLY A 67 10.93 24.60 13.49
C GLY A 67 11.93 24.77 12.34
N THR A 68 12.98 23.97 12.33
CA THR A 68 13.77 23.76 11.12
C THR A 68 12.97 22.81 10.24
N PRO A 69 12.61 23.22 9.00
CA PRO A 69 12.00 22.28 8.07
C PRO A 69 12.94 21.08 7.88
N PRO A 70 12.40 19.86 7.67
CA PRO A 70 13.20 18.70 7.33
C PRO A 70 14.19 19.10 6.25
N SER A 71 15.44 18.69 6.43
CA SER A 71 16.44 18.90 5.40
C SER A 71 15.92 18.30 4.08
N PRO A 72 16.17 18.93 2.93
CA PRO A 72 15.65 18.47 1.64
C PRO A 72 15.79 16.95 1.36
N PRO A 73 16.83 16.23 1.83
CA PRO A 73 16.92 14.78 1.70
C PRO A 73 15.81 14.00 2.42
N LEU A 74 15.32 14.49 3.58
CA LEU A 74 14.29 13.83 4.37
C LEU A 74 12.89 13.99 3.74
N GLU A 75 12.57 15.16 3.19
CA GLU A 75 11.31 15.37 2.46
C GLU A 75 11.21 14.45 1.24
N VAL A 76 12.30 14.31 0.49
CA VAL A 76 12.39 13.40 -0.66
C VAL A 76 12.16 11.95 -0.23
N ALA A 77 12.76 11.51 0.88
CA ALA A 77 12.56 10.16 1.40
C ALA A 77 11.11 9.92 1.85
N HIS A 78 10.48 10.91 2.49
CA HIS A 78 9.07 10.83 2.86
C HIS A 78 8.14 10.77 1.65
N ASP A 79 8.40 11.57 0.62
CA ASP A 79 7.60 11.58 -0.61
C ASP A 79 7.80 10.29 -1.41
N TYR A 80 9.01 9.76 -1.45
CA TYR A 80 9.30 8.43 -2.01
C TYR A 80 8.51 7.34 -1.30
N ALA A 81 8.61 7.24 0.03
CA ALA A 81 7.87 6.26 0.82
C ALA A 81 6.36 6.41 0.63
N SER A 82 5.84 7.65 0.64
CA SER A 82 4.42 7.93 0.38
C SER A 82 3.98 7.46 -1.01
N GLY A 83 4.78 7.72 -2.04
CA GLY A 83 4.51 7.30 -3.41
C GLY A 83 4.50 5.78 -3.57
N ARG A 84 5.43 5.06 -2.91
CA ARG A 84 5.46 3.59 -2.91
C ARG A 84 4.23 3.02 -2.22
N LEU A 85 3.90 3.50 -1.02
CA LEU A 85 2.72 3.05 -0.29
C LEU A 85 1.42 3.37 -1.03
N LEU A 86 1.34 4.49 -1.75
CA LEU A 86 0.17 4.83 -2.58
C LEU A 86 -0.02 3.82 -3.72
N ALA A 87 1.06 3.44 -4.40
CA ALA A 87 1.01 2.43 -5.46
C ALA A 87 0.53 1.08 -4.90
N VAL A 88 1.08 0.66 -3.75
CA VAL A 88 0.66 -0.55 -3.04
C VAL A 88 -0.83 -0.49 -2.68
N ALA A 89 -1.29 0.62 -2.09
CA ALA A 89 -2.68 0.81 -1.67
C ALA A 89 -3.67 0.70 -2.85
N ARG A 90 -3.31 1.25 -4.01
CA ARG A 90 -4.13 1.14 -5.23
C ARG A 90 -4.21 -0.29 -5.74
N THR A 91 -3.07 -0.96 -5.83
CA THR A 91 -3.01 -2.35 -6.31
C THR A 91 -3.80 -3.27 -5.38
N ILE A 92 -3.66 -3.12 -4.05
CA ILE A 92 -4.47 -3.86 -3.07
C ILE A 92 -5.95 -3.55 -3.28
N SER A 93 -6.35 -2.28 -3.41
CA SER A 93 -7.75 -1.91 -3.59
C SER A 93 -8.39 -2.54 -4.83
N VAL A 94 -7.63 -2.63 -5.93
CA VAL A 94 -8.08 -3.27 -7.18
C VAL A 94 -8.15 -4.78 -7.01
N LEU A 95 -7.11 -5.42 -6.49
CA LEU A 95 -7.05 -6.86 -6.35
C LEU A 95 -8.06 -7.39 -5.33
N SER A 96 -8.29 -6.67 -4.23
CA SER A 96 -9.31 -7.03 -3.23
C SER A 96 -10.72 -7.09 -3.82
N ALA A 97 -10.99 -6.38 -4.93
CA ALA A 97 -12.28 -6.44 -5.62
C ALA A 97 -12.55 -7.79 -6.30
N CYS A 98 -11.50 -8.50 -6.72
CA CYS A 98 -11.58 -9.75 -7.47
C CYS A 98 -10.91 -10.93 -6.76
N ALA A 99 -10.23 -10.72 -5.63
CA ALA A 99 -9.46 -11.74 -4.91
C ALA A 99 -10.23 -13.04 -4.64
N VAL A 100 -11.53 -12.91 -4.30
CA VAL A 100 -12.40 -14.03 -3.93
C VAL A 100 -12.83 -14.88 -5.14
N SER A 101 -12.76 -14.31 -6.35
CA SER A 101 -13.05 -14.99 -7.62
C SER A 101 -11.80 -15.42 -8.39
N LEU A 102 -10.62 -14.97 -7.94
CA LEU A 102 -9.34 -15.29 -8.57
C LEU A 102 -8.76 -16.64 -8.12
N ASP A 103 -9.17 -17.13 -6.95
CA ASP A 103 -8.64 -18.36 -6.37
C ASP A 103 -9.68 -19.04 -5.46
N ASP A 104 -9.91 -20.34 -5.70
CA ASP A 104 -10.82 -21.17 -4.94
C ASP A 104 -10.24 -21.55 -3.56
N ASP A 105 -8.91 -21.62 -3.44
CA ASP A 105 -8.20 -21.99 -2.21
C ASP A 105 -7.96 -20.80 -1.27
N GLY A 106 -8.35 -19.59 -1.68
CA GLY A 106 -8.23 -18.38 -0.86
C GLY A 106 -6.80 -17.90 -0.60
N THR A 107 -5.80 -18.42 -1.33
CA THR A 107 -4.38 -18.06 -1.17
C THR A 107 -4.13 -16.60 -1.58
N VAL A 108 -4.76 -16.14 -2.66
CA VAL A 108 -4.68 -14.75 -3.13
C VAL A 108 -5.28 -13.79 -2.12
N ALA A 109 -6.48 -14.10 -1.62
CA ALA A 109 -7.14 -13.30 -0.58
C ALA A 109 -6.28 -13.22 0.69
N SER A 110 -5.73 -14.34 1.15
CA SER A 110 -4.85 -14.40 2.32
C SER A 110 -3.56 -13.60 2.13
N SER A 111 -2.94 -13.68 0.94
CA SER A 111 -1.76 -12.90 0.58
C SER A 111 -2.06 -11.40 0.60
N LEU A 112 -3.17 -10.97 0.01
CA LEU A 112 -3.59 -9.56 0.01
C LEU A 112 -3.89 -9.03 1.41
N LEU A 113 -4.51 -9.83 2.28
CA LEU A 113 -4.75 -9.46 3.67
C LEU A 113 -3.42 -9.28 4.43
N ARG A 114 -2.44 -10.16 4.20
CA ARG A 114 -1.09 -10.03 4.78
C ARG A 114 -0.39 -8.77 4.28
N SER A 115 -0.42 -8.50 2.98
CA SER A 115 0.13 -7.27 2.40
C SER A 115 -0.60 -6.02 2.90
N SER A 116 -1.91 -6.10 3.13
CA SER A 116 -2.70 -5.00 3.71
C SER A 116 -2.26 -4.69 5.14
N ALA A 117 -2.03 -5.71 5.98
CA ALA A 117 -1.51 -5.52 7.33
C ALA A 117 -0.13 -4.82 7.32
N ARG A 118 0.77 -5.24 6.42
CA ARG A 118 2.08 -4.59 6.22
C ARG A 118 1.95 -3.14 5.75
N LEU A 119 1.01 -2.86 4.84
CA LEU A 119 0.69 -1.51 4.38
C LEU A 119 0.23 -0.62 5.54
N TYR A 120 -0.70 -1.08 6.40
CA TYR A 120 -1.16 -0.31 7.56
C TYR A 120 -0.04 -0.03 8.56
N SER A 121 0.80 -1.02 8.85
CA SER A 121 1.97 -0.84 9.73
C SER A 121 2.96 0.17 9.17
N SER A 122 3.22 0.11 7.86
CA SER A 122 4.11 1.06 7.18
C SER A 122 3.52 2.47 7.12
N LEU A 123 2.21 2.60 6.89
CA LEU A 123 1.50 3.88 6.97
C LEU A 123 1.61 4.47 8.38
N ALA A 124 1.39 3.68 9.43
CA ALA A 124 1.49 4.14 10.82
C ALA A 124 2.90 4.67 11.12
N ARG A 125 3.95 3.95 10.70
CA ARG A 125 5.34 4.40 10.83
C ARG A 125 5.62 5.69 10.05
N LEU A 126 5.11 5.81 8.83
CA LEU A 126 5.24 7.03 8.03
C LEU A 126 4.57 8.23 8.71
N VAL A 127 3.36 8.04 9.24
CA VAL A 127 2.61 9.08 9.98
C VAL A 127 3.38 9.50 11.23
N GLN A 128 3.88 8.54 12.03
CA GLN A 128 4.67 8.81 13.23
C GLN A 128 5.97 9.56 12.91
N SER A 129 6.70 9.10 11.89
CA SER A 129 7.95 9.74 11.45
C SER A 129 7.70 11.20 11.02
N ARG A 130 6.63 11.46 10.27
CA ARG A 130 6.24 12.83 9.90
C ARG A 130 5.76 13.68 11.06
N ALA A 131 5.01 13.10 12.00
CA ALA A 131 4.54 13.81 13.19
C ALA A 131 5.72 14.21 14.11
N GLY A 132 6.76 13.39 14.18
CA GLY A 132 7.98 13.71 14.93
C GLY A 132 8.91 14.70 14.22
N SER A 133 8.90 14.75 12.88
CA SER A 133 9.81 15.61 12.10
C SER A 133 9.29 17.03 11.86
N LEU A 134 8.02 17.35 12.12
CA LEU A 134 7.40 18.57 11.57
C LEU A 134 6.41 19.28 12.48
N ALA A 135 6.51 20.62 12.52
CA ALA A 135 5.45 21.50 13.01
C ALA A 135 4.15 21.24 12.20
N PRO A 136 2.95 21.26 12.82
CA PRO A 136 1.69 20.77 12.25
C PRO A 136 1.23 21.35 10.89
N ARG A 137 1.91 22.38 10.36
CA ARG A 137 1.56 23.05 9.08
C ARG A 137 2.09 22.36 7.81
N THR A 138 3.13 21.53 7.89
CA THR A 138 3.77 20.88 6.72
C THR A 138 3.28 19.47 6.45
N LEU A 139 2.58 18.82 7.39
CA LEU A 139 1.84 17.57 7.09
C LEU A 139 0.85 17.75 5.91
N ALA A 140 0.36 18.97 5.71
CA ALA A 140 -0.61 19.33 4.68
C ALA A 140 0.01 19.68 3.31
N THR A 141 1.34 19.83 3.18
CA THR A 141 1.95 20.33 1.93
C THR A 141 2.32 19.20 0.96
N SER A 142 2.74 18.03 1.46
CA SER A 142 3.14 16.91 0.60
C SER A 142 1.93 16.31 -0.14
N VAL A 143 1.97 16.45 -1.47
CA VAL A 143 0.99 15.89 -2.41
C VAL A 143 0.89 14.36 -2.32
N PRO A 144 2.00 13.57 -2.38
CA PRO A 144 1.90 12.12 -2.40
C PRO A 144 1.34 11.55 -1.09
N PHE A 145 1.65 12.16 0.04
CA PHE A 145 1.11 11.74 1.33
C PHE A 145 -0.40 11.99 1.45
N ARG A 146 -0.88 13.16 0.99
CA ARG A 146 -2.33 13.43 0.96
C ARG A 146 -3.07 12.48 0.02
N ALA A 147 -2.49 12.19 -1.14
CA ALA A 147 -3.03 11.22 -2.08
C ALA A 147 -3.10 9.82 -1.44
N LEU A 148 -2.05 9.40 -0.71
CA LEU A 148 -2.03 8.16 0.06
C LEU A 148 -3.16 8.13 1.10
N LEU A 149 -3.27 9.14 1.97
CA LEU A 149 -4.32 9.18 3.00
C LEU A 149 -5.73 9.09 2.40
N ARG A 150 -5.97 9.81 1.29
CA ARG A 150 -7.25 9.78 0.57
C ARG A 150 -7.52 8.41 -0.06
N GLU A 151 -6.52 7.78 -0.67
CA GLU A 151 -6.66 6.43 -1.23
C GLU A 151 -6.97 5.41 -0.12
N MET A 152 -6.28 5.51 1.02
CA MET A 152 -6.50 4.65 2.17
C MET A 152 -7.91 4.78 2.71
N SER A 153 -8.40 6.00 2.96
CA SER A 153 -9.72 6.26 3.52
C SER A 153 -10.85 5.86 2.57
N ASN A 154 -10.71 6.18 1.28
CA ASN A 154 -11.81 6.07 0.33
C ASN A 154 -11.90 4.69 -0.32
N ARG A 155 -10.80 3.94 -0.38
CA ARG A 155 -10.70 2.72 -1.17
C ARG A 155 -10.06 1.58 -0.41
N ALA A 156 -8.80 1.72 0.02
CA ALA A 156 -8.05 0.57 0.54
C ALA A 156 -8.66 -0.01 1.83
N ILE A 157 -9.05 0.85 2.79
CA ILE A 157 -9.67 0.41 4.05
C ILE A 157 -11.02 -0.29 3.80
N PRO A 158 -12.00 0.33 3.11
CA PRO A 158 -13.26 -0.34 2.81
C PRO A 158 -13.07 -1.66 2.06
N ARG A 159 -12.18 -1.70 1.06
CA ARG A 159 -11.94 -2.91 0.25
C ARG A 159 -11.29 -4.02 1.05
N THR A 160 -10.36 -3.69 1.95
CA THR A 160 -9.76 -4.69 2.84
C THR A 160 -10.79 -5.23 3.83
N ALA A 161 -11.67 -4.38 4.37
CA ALA A 161 -12.76 -4.80 5.24
C ALA A 161 -13.75 -5.72 4.52
N SER A 162 -14.17 -5.38 3.30
CA SER A 162 -15.01 -6.26 2.48
C SER A 162 -14.33 -7.59 2.19
N LEU A 163 -13.04 -7.60 1.85
CA LEU A 163 -12.28 -8.82 1.61
C LEU A 163 -12.22 -9.71 2.87
N LEU A 164 -12.00 -9.12 4.05
CA LEU A 164 -12.02 -9.84 5.33
C LEU A 164 -13.37 -10.53 5.55
N LEU A 165 -14.47 -9.81 5.36
CA LEU A 165 -15.82 -10.37 5.51
C LEU A 165 -16.07 -11.51 4.52
N SER A 166 -15.68 -11.34 3.25
CA SER A 166 -15.85 -12.39 2.24
C SER A 166 -15.01 -13.64 2.51
N VAL A 167 -13.83 -13.50 3.14
CA VAL A 167 -13.02 -14.65 3.57
C VAL A 167 -13.67 -15.34 4.78
N GLN A 168 -14.25 -14.59 5.70
CA GLN A 168 -14.96 -15.14 6.86
C GLN A 168 -16.22 -15.92 6.46
N GLU A 169 -17.01 -15.42 5.50
CA GLU A 169 -18.23 -16.09 5.03
C GLU A 169 -17.97 -17.41 4.31
N LYS A 170 -16.75 -17.62 3.79
CA LYS A 170 -16.33 -18.85 3.11
C LYS A 170 -15.72 -19.91 4.04
N SER A 171 -15.38 -19.54 5.28
CA SER A 171 -14.77 -20.43 6.28
C SER A 171 -15.81 -21.08 7.17
#